data_AF-F0GH07-F1
#
_entry.id   AF-F0GH07-F1
#
_cell.length_a   1.000
_cell.length_b   1.000
_cell.length_c   1.000
_cell.angle_alpha   90.00
_cell.angle_beta   90.00
_cell.angle_gamma   90.00
#
_symmetry.space_group_name_H-M   'P 1'
#
loop_
_entity.id
_entity.type
_entity.pdbx_description
1 polymer ?
#
loop_
_entity_poly.entity_id
_entity_poly.type
_entity_poly.pdbx_seq_one_letter_code
_entity_poly.pdbx_strand_id
1 'polypeptide(L)' 'MITADIPLAAAVLDKDAHALDPRGNWFSRDTIEERLSMRAMMDQLRSAGVETGGPAPFSARDGKTFAAQLDRFFARHGAR' A
#
# COMPACT_ATOMS: atom_id res chain seq x y z
N MET A 1 -6.24 5.17 6.48
CA MET A 1 -6.05 5.79 5.14
C MET A 1 -6.10 4.70 4.08
N ILE A 2 -6.76 4.94 2.96
CA ILE A 2 -6.68 4.04 1.79
C ILE A 2 -5.79 4.72 0.76
N THR A 3 -4.67 4.10 0.37
CA THR A 3 -3.71 4.71 -0.57
C THR A 3 -2.79 3.67 -1.22
N ALA A 4 -2.40 3.89 -2.48
CA ALA A 4 -1.31 3.16 -3.12
C ALA A 4 0.03 3.93 -3.07
N ASP A 5 0.00 5.18 -2.60
CA ASP A 5 1.19 6.02 -2.44
C ASP A 5 1.97 5.59 -1.20
N ILE A 6 3.16 5.01 -1.42
CA ILE A 6 4.03 4.48 -0.37
C ILE A 6 4.56 5.60 0.55
N PRO A 7 5.09 6.74 0.05
CA PRO A 7 5.39 7.92 0.88
C PRO A 7 4.23 8.35 1.78
N LEU A 8 3.01 8.42 1.23
CA LEU A 8 1.84 8.78 2.03
C LEU A 8 1.51 7.71 3.08
N ALA A 9 1.61 6.42 2.72
CA ALA A 9 1.40 5.32 3.66
C ALA A 9 2.41 5.35 4.82
N ALA A 10 3.68 5.67 4.56
CA ALA A 10 4.71 5.84 5.59
C ALA A 10 4.34 6.97 6.55
N ALA A 11 3.98 8.14 6.03
CA ALA A 11 3.56 9.29 6.85
C ALA A 11 2.28 9.02 7.67
N VAL A 12 1.39 8.15 7.18
CA VAL A 12 0.21 7.69 7.93
C VAL A 12 0.62 6.76 9.06
N LEU A 13 1.50 5.79 8.78
CA LEU A 13 2.02 4.88 9.80
C LEU A 13 2.72 5.66 10.90
N ASP A 14 3.54 6.67 10.57
CA ASP A 14 4.23 7.53 11.56
C ASP A 14 3.29 8.24 12.53
N LYS A 15 2.03 8.46 12.14
CA LYS A 15 0.99 9.03 12.99
C LYS A 15 0.20 7.98 13.78
N ASP A 16 0.74 6.77 13.92
CA ASP A 16 0.09 5.62 14.56
C ASP A 16 -1.27 5.24 13.94
N ALA A 17 -1.46 5.57 12.67
CA ALA A 17 -2.66 5.25 11.91
C ALA A 17 -2.41 4.08 10.95
N HIS A 18 -3.49 3.43 10.52
CA HIS A 18 -3.41 2.30 9.58
C HIS A 18 -3.53 2.76 8.13
N ALA A 19 -2.72 2.17 7.25
CA ALA A 19 -2.78 2.36 5.80
C ALA A 19 -3.07 1.03 5.09
N LEU A 20 -4.06 1.04 4.20
CA LEU A 20 -4.50 -0.08 3.37
C LEU A 20 -4.39 0.32 1.91
N ASP A 21 -3.83 -0.52 1.05
CA ASP A 21 -3.85 -0.26 -0.39
C ASP A 21 -5.20 -0.67 -1.02
N PRO A 22 -5.55 -0.19 -2.22
CA PRO A 22 -6.78 -0.57 -2.92
C PRO A 22 -6.87 -2.06 -3.28
N ARG A 23 -5.78 -2.82 -3.17
CA ARG A 23 -5.72 -4.26 -3.45
C ARG A 23 -5.88 -5.11 -2.19
N GLY A 24 -6.01 -4.49 -1.02
CA GLY A 24 -6.21 -5.16 0.26
C GLY A 24 -4.92 -5.49 1.01
N ASN A 25 -3.78 -4.92 0.63
CA ASN A 25 -2.55 -5.09 1.40
C ASN A 25 -2.42 -3.99 2.46
N TRP A 26 -2.22 -4.40 3.71
CA TRP A 26 -1.84 -3.49 4.78
C TRP A 26 -0.38 -3.09 4.64
N PHE A 27 -0.09 -1.81 4.83
CA PHE A 27 1.27 -1.36 5.07
C PHE A 27 1.64 -1.61 6.53
N SER A 28 2.91 -1.91 6.79
CA SER A 28 3.45 -2.12 8.14
C SER A 28 4.72 -1.31 8.34
N ARG A 29 4.99 -0.93 9.59
CA ARG A 29 6.23 -0.23 9.97
C ARG A 29 7.46 -1.06 9.61
N ASP A 30 7.39 -2.37 9.83
CA ASP A 30 8.50 -3.32 9.60
C ASP A 30 8.97 -3.41 8.15
N THR A 31 8.11 -3.07 7.18
CA THR A 31 8.41 -3.25 5.74
C THR A 31 8.29 -1.96 4.93
N ILE A 32 7.86 -0.85 5.53
CA ILE A 32 7.59 0.38 4.76
C ILE A 32 8.87 1.02 4.21
N GLU A 33 9.99 0.92 4.94
CA GLU A 33 11.28 1.49 4.53
C GLU A 33 11.85 0.78 3.31
N GLU A 34 11.74 -0.55 3.26
CA GLU A 34 12.12 -1.34 2.10
C GLU A 34 11.27 -0.95 0.88
N ARG A 35 9.95 -0.81 1.06
CA ARG A 35 9.04 -0.38 -0.02
C ARG A 35 9.35 1.02 -0.53
N LEU A 36 9.71 1.96 0.37
CA LEU A 36 10.16 3.31 0.00
C LEU A 36 11.43 3.25 -0.84
N SER A 37 12.39 2.43 -0.41
CA SER A 37 13.68 2.26 -1.10
C SER A 37 13.50 1.69 -2.50
N MET A 38 12.68 0.64 -2.64
CA MET A 38 12.34 0.05 -3.93
C MET A 38 11.60 1.03 -4.85
N ARG A 39 10.67 1.83 -4.31
CA ARG A 39 10.00 2.89 -5.06
C ARG A 39 11.01 3.92 -5.59
N ALA A 40 11.90 4.41 -4.72
CA ALA A 40 12.91 5.40 -5.10
C ALA A 40 13.84 4.86 -6.20
N MET A 41 14.30 3.61 -6.07
CA MET A 41 15.10 2.94 -7.08
C MET A 41 14.36 2.84 -8.43
N MET A 42 13.11 2.40 -8.44
CA MET A 42 12.33 2.28 -9.69
C MET A 42 12.07 3.65 -10.34
N ASP A 43 11.86 4.69 -9.54
CA ASP A 43 11.73 6.08 -10.02
C ASP A 43 13.04 6.58 -10.64
N GLN A 44 14.20 6.25 -10.06
CA GLN A 44 15.52 6.56 -10.64
C GLN A 44 15.73 5.85 -11.98
N LEU A 45 15.40 4.56 -12.08
CA LEU A 45 15.51 3.79 -13.33
C LEU A 45 14.64 4.40 -14.43
N ARG A 46 13.38 4.72 -14.11
CA ARG A 46 12.46 5.37 -15.04
C ARG A 46 12.99 6.73 -15.50
N SER A 47 13.55 7.52 -14.58
CA SER A 47 14.14 8.83 -14.88
C SER A 47 15.39 8.72 -15.77
N ALA A 48 16.12 7.61 -15.68
CA ALA A 48 17.26 7.30 -16.54
C ALA A 48 16.85 6.73 -17.92
N GLY A 49 15.55 6.67 -18.23
CA GLY A 49 15.03 6.17 -19.51
C GLY A 49 14.95 4.64 -19.61
N VAL A 50 15.12 3.91 -18.49
CA VAL A 50 14.90 2.47 -18.47
C VAL A 50 13.39 2.20 -18.48
N GLU A 51 12.92 1.46 -19.48
CA GLU A 51 11.53 0.97 -19.48
C GLU A 51 11.34 -0.05 -18.37
N THR A 52 10.78 0.42 -17.26
CA THR A 52 10.23 -0.44 -16.23
C THR A 52 8.77 -0.69 -16.57
N GLY A 53 8.32 -1.96 -16.55
CA GLY A 53 6.91 -2.27 -16.64
C GLY A 53 6.08 -1.58 -15.55
N GLY A 54 4.80 -1.37 -15.81
CA GLY A 54 3.87 -0.85 -14.81
C GLY A 54 3.47 -1.91 -13.77
N PRO A 55 2.84 -1.49 -12.66
CA PRO A 55 2.17 -2.44 -11.78
C PRO A 55 1.13 -3.23 -12.57
N ALA A 56 0.88 -4.48 -12.16
CA ALA A 56 -0.12 -5.33 -12.79
C ALA A 56 -1.48 -4.62 -12.86
N PRO A 57 -2.33 -4.87 -13.86
CA PRO A 57 -3.68 -4.31 -13.91
C PRO A 57 -4.49 -4.64 -12.65
N PHE A 58 -5.45 -3.80 -12.32
CA PHE A 58 -6.40 -4.09 -11.24
C PHE A 58 -7.38 -5.19 -11.68
N SER A 59 -7.70 -6.11 -10.78
CA SER A 59 -8.56 -7.27 -11.04
C SER A 59 -9.75 -7.32 -10.09
N ALA A 60 -10.79 -8.07 -10.45
CA ALA A 60 -11.94 -8.31 -9.56
C ALA A 60 -11.55 -8.99 -8.23
N ARG A 61 -10.43 -9.74 -8.22
CA ARG A 61 -9.89 -10.37 -7.02
C ARG A 61 -9.35 -9.34 -6.03
N ASP A 62 -8.73 -8.28 -6.51
CA ASP A 62 -8.19 -7.20 -5.68
C ASP A 62 -9.32 -6.54 -4.88
N GLY A 63 -10.44 -6.20 -5.52
CA GLY A 63 -11.60 -5.61 -4.86
C GLY A 63 -12.22 -6.52 -3.78
N LYS A 64 -12.33 -7.82 -4.05
CA LYS A 64 -12.78 -8.81 -3.05
C LYS A 64 -11.82 -8.91 -1.86
N THR A 65 -10.52 -8.86 -2.13
CA THR A 65 -9.48 -8.93 -1.10
C THR A 65 -9.51 -7.68 -0.22
N PHE A 66 -9.63 -6.51 -0.84
CA PHE A 66 -9.80 -5.24 -0.15
C PHE A 66 -11.00 -5.25 0.80
N ALA A 67 -12.19 -5.62 0.31
CA ALA A 67 -13.41 -5.66 1.12
C ALA A 67 -13.23 -6.60 2.34
N ALA A 68 -12.74 -7.82 2.10
CA ALA A 68 -12.51 -8.78 3.18
C ALA A 68 -11.52 -8.29 4.24
N GLN A 69 -10.48 -7.55 3.85
CA GLN A 69 -9.50 -6.99 4.78
C GLN A 69 -10.05 -5.82 5.59
N LEU A 70 -10.88 -4.99 4.96
CA LEU A 70 -11.56 -3.89 5.62
C LEU A 70 -12.62 -4.41 6.62
N ASP A 71 -13.39 -5.44 6.25
CA ASP A 71 -14.36 -6.09 7.14
C ASP A 71 -13.67 -6.67 8.37
N ARG A 72 -12.55 -7.39 8.20
CA ARG A 72 -11.73 -7.90 9.32
C ARG A 72 -11.15 -6.79 10.19
N PHE A 73 -10.85 -5.63 9.60
CA PHE A 73 -10.39 -4.48 10.35
C PHE A 73 -11.52 -3.92 11.22
N PHE A 74 -12.71 -3.70 10.66
CA PHE A 74 -13.86 -3.24 11.43
C PHE A 74 -14.34 -4.25 12.47
N ALA A 75 -14.32 -5.56 12.20
CA ALA A 75 -14.68 -6.56 13.20
C ALA A 75 -13.77 -6.51 14.45
N ARG A 76 -12.49 -6.12 14.29
CA ARG A 76 -11.52 -5.99 15.39
C ARG A 76 -11.61 -4.66 16.14
N HIS A 77 -12.00 -3.58 15.46
CA HIS A 77 -11.94 -2.21 15.99
C HIS A 77 -13.32 -1.54 16.16
N GLY A 78 -14.38 -2.16 15.66
CA GLY A 78 -15.75 -1.65 15.61
C GLY A 78 -16.61 -2.05 16.81
N ALA A 79 -16.09 -2.83 17.75
CA ALA A 79 -16.70 -2.99 19.06
C ALA A 79 -16.20 -1.86 19.98
N ARG A 80 -16.90 -0.73 19.97
CA ARG A 80 -16.90 0.26 21.04
C ARG A 80 -18.33 0.58 21.41
#